data_AF-Q0C8R0-F1
#
_entry.id   AF-Q0C8R0-F1
#
_cell.length_a   1.000
_cell.length_b   1.000
_cell.length_c   1.000
_cell.angle_alpha   90.00
_cell.angle_beta   90.00
_cell.angle_gamma   90.00
#
_symmetry.space_group_name_H-M   'P 1'
#
loop_
_entity.id
_entity.type
_entity.pdbx_description
1 polymer ?
#
loop_
_entity_poly.entity_id
_entity_poly.type
_entity_poly.pdbx_seq_one_letter_code
_entity_poly.pdbx_strand_id
1 'polypeptide(L)'
;MRTHHMKAFVKNIEEEDILETHGDVPDSIRDQLFAEEHHRSPQLPKTAYGRAETNISGPTDLEIPGPIEETVEEYTNWHLEQVNTENFKENIRRARDIVLENCLDLGQLHDRNIGAEFLVKEDVKIGVAYRFVSDTSKWLKQRKRKMAVNNNAV
;
A
#
# COMPACT_ATOMS: atom_id res chain seq x y z
N MET A 1 23.44 25.80 -0.65
CA MET A 1 24.25 24.75 -1.29
C MET A 1 23.41 24.09 -2.37
N ARG A 2 23.86 24.06 -3.62
CA ARG A 2 23.28 23.15 -4.63
C ARG A 2 23.65 21.73 -4.19
N THR A 3 22.64 20.89 -3.99
CA THR A 3 22.78 19.48 -3.60
C THR A 3 23.59 18.72 -4.64
N HIS A 4 24.20 17.61 -4.24
CA HIS A 4 25.11 16.84 -5.10
C HIS A 4 24.42 16.38 -6.40
N HIS A 5 23.15 15.97 -6.33
CA HIS A 5 22.33 15.59 -7.49
C HIS A 5 22.10 16.74 -8.47
N MET A 6 21.89 17.98 -8.00
CA MET A 6 21.74 19.12 -8.89
C MET A 6 23.00 19.40 -9.71
N LYS A 7 24.19 19.08 -9.19
CA LYS A 7 25.45 19.20 -9.96
C LYS A 7 25.55 18.10 -11.02
N ALA A 8 25.08 16.89 -10.72
CA ALA A 8 25.04 15.78 -11.69
C ALA A 8 24.04 16.04 -12.83
N PHE A 9 22.87 16.63 -12.52
CA PHE A 9 21.91 17.09 -13.53
C PHE A 9 22.48 18.18 -14.44
N VAL A 10 23.13 19.19 -13.87
CA VAL A 10 23.73 20.29 -14.64
C VAL A 10 24.85 19.78 -15.56
N LYS A 11 25.65 18.82 -15.09
CA LYS A 11 26.71 18.22 -15.91
C LYS A 11 26.18 17.44 -17.12
N ASN A 12 25.02 16.78 -17.01
CA ASN A 12 24.41 16.05 -18.14
C ASN A 12 23.82 17.00 -19.19
N ILE A 13 23.31 18.16 -18.79
CA ILE A 13 22.75 19.16 -19.71
C ILE A 13 23.87 19.90 -20.47
N GLU A 14 25.06 20.03 -19.87
CA GLU A 14 26.24 20.67 -20.50
C GLU A 14 26.91 19.80 -21.59
N GLU A 15 26.61 18.50 -21.68
CA GLU A 15 27.15 17.56 -22.68
C GLU A 15 26.18 17.29 -23.87
N GLU A 16 25.20 18.19 -24.10
CA GLU A 16 24.25 18.24 -25.25
C GLU A 16 23.15 17.16 -25.35
N ASP A 17 22.62 16.64 -24.24
CA ASP A 17 21.41 15.79 -24.31
C ASP A 17 20.17 16.53 -23.77
N ILE A 18 19.28 16.91 -24.68
CA ILE A 18 17.98 17.50 -24.36
C ILE A 18 17.10 16.36 -23.83
N LEU A 19 16.79 16.39 -22.53
CA LEU A 19 15.86 15.45 -21.91
C LEU A 19 14.43 15.74 -22.40
N GLU A 20 14.04 15.17 -23.55
CA GLU A 20 12.69 15.32 -24.10
C GLU A 20 11.69 14.37 -23.44
N THR A 21 12.15 13.23 -22.91
CA THR A 21 11.29 12.21 -22.31
C THR A 21 11.90 11.58 -21.05
N HIS A 22 11.06 10.94 -20.23
CA HIS A 22 11.50 10.21 -19.02
C HIS A 22 12.44 9.01 -19.31
N GLY A 23 12.63 8.66 -20.59
CA GLY A 23 13.55 7.62 -21.05
C GLY A 23 15.02 8.06 -21.10
N ASP A 24 15.28 9.36 -21.13
CA ASP A 24 16.62 9.91 -21.37
C ASP A 24 17.40 10.16 -20.07
N VAL A 25 16.78 9.91 -18.91
CA VAL A 25 17.42 10.04 -17.60
C VAL A 25 18.20 8.75 -17.29
N PRO A 26 19.54 8.81 -17.18
CA PRO A 26 20.36 7.65 -16.85
C PRO A 26 19.94 7.01 -15.53
N ASP A 27 19.91 5.68 -15.47
CA ASP A 27 19.46 4.93 -14.30
C ASP A 27 20.23 5.32 -13.02
N SER A 28 21.51 5.70 -13.14
CA SER A 28 22.33 6.18 -12.02
C SER A 28 21.81 7.46 -11.36
N ILE A 29 21.13 8.32 -12.12
CA ILE A 29 20.53 9.56 -11.62
C ILE A 29 19.15 9.28 -11.04
N ARG A 30 18.41 8.36 -11.66
CA ARG A 30 17.12 7.88 -11.16
C ARG A 30 17.30 7.23 -9.78
N ASP A 31 18.26 6.32 -9.64
CA ASP A 31 18.58 5.64 -8.40
C ASP A 31 19.09 6.61 -7.31
N GLN A 32 19.88 7.62 -7.68
CA GLN A 32 20.31 8.66 -6.73
C GLN A 32 19.17 9.52 -6.22
N LEU A 33 18.22 9.92 -7.08
CA LEU A 33 17.01 10.66 -6.69
C LEU A 33 16.14 9.85 -5.73
N PHE A 34 15.94 8.55 -6.02
CA PHE A 34 15.20 7.65 -5.15
C PHE A 34 15.90 7.45 -3.80
N ALA A 35 17.22 7.27 -3.80
CA ALA A 35 18.01 7.14 -2.56
C ALA A 35 17.95 8.42 -1.70
N GLU A 36 18.00 9.61 -2.30
CA GLU A 36 17.93 10.88 -1.55
C GLU A 36 16.51 11.22 -1.06
N GLU A 37 15.45 10.85 -1.79
CA GLU A 37 14.06 11.03 -1.31
C GLU A 37 13.78 10.18 -0.06
N HIS A 38 14.31 8.96 -0.01
CA HIS A 38 14.20 8.08 1.16
C HIS A 38 14.97 8.57 2.40
N HIS A 39 15.98 9.44 2.22
CA HIS A 39 16.83 9.91 3.33
C HIS A 39 16.31 11.20 3.99
N ARG A 40 15.25 11.82 3.44
CA ARG A 40 14.70 13.09 3.94
C ARG A 40 13.28 12.92 4.47
N SER A 41 13.11 12.11 5.51
CA SER A 41 11.92 12.21 6.38
C SER A 41 12.31 12.07 7.87
N PRO A 42 11.59 12.75 8.77
CA PRO A 42 12.08 13.07 10.11
C PRO A 42 12.08 11.82 10.99
N GLN A 43 13.16 11.65 11.76
CA GLN A 43 13.20 10.70 12.87
C GLN A 43 12.06 11.01 13.84
N LEU A 44 11.11 10.08 13.99
CA LEU A 44 10.15 10.08 15.09
C LEU A 44 10.18 8.72 15.81
N PRO A 45 9.93 8.72 17.13
CA PRO A 45 10.60 7.85 18.08
C PRO A 45 9.91 6.50 18.26
N LYS A 46 10.73 5.50 18.58
CA LYS A 46 10.31 4.18 19.04
C LYS A 46 9.61 4.31 20.40
N THR A 47 8.30 4.14 20.47
CA THR A 47 7.61 3.84 21.74
C THR A 47 6.47 2.85 21.51
N ALA A 48 6.54 1.75 22.25
CA ALA A 48 5.51 0.74 22.37
C ALA A 48 4.21 1.35 22.91
N TYR A 49 3.07 1.04 22.27
CA TYR A 49 1.75 1.31 22.84
C TYR A 49 0.86 0.09 22.71
N GLY A 50 0.76 -0.64 23.81
CA GLY A 50 -0.39 -1.49 24.09
C GLY A 50 -1.59 -0.64 24.50
N ARG A 51 -2.74 -0.98 23.91
CA ARG A 51 -4.13 -0.82 24.37
C ARG A 51 -4.50 0.45 25.15
N ALA A 52 -5.24 1.34 24.48
CA ALA A 52 -6.42 2.03 25.02
C ALA A 52 -7.21 2.68 23.88
N GLU A 53 -8.53 2.55 23.91
CA GLU A 53 -9.47 3.33 23.11
C GLU A 53 -9.23 4.83 23.33
N THR A 54 -9.02 5.59 22.26
CA THR A 54 -9.51 6.96 22.06
C THR A 54 -8.99 7.52 20.74
N ASN A 55 -9.92 8.11 19.98
CA ASN A 55 -9.68 8.94 18.80
C ASN A 55 -8.60 10.01 19.06
N ILE A 56 -7.65 10.17 18.12
CA ILE A 56 -7.38 11.39 17.31
C ILE A 56 -6.20 11.17 16.32
N SER A 57 -6.58 11.20 15.04
CA SER A 57 -5.89 11.53 13.77
C SER A 57 -4.41 11.18 13.49
N GLY A 58 -4.22 10.29 12.52
CA GLY A 58 -3.20 10.33 11.46
C GLY A 58 -3.82 9.82 10.14
N PRO A 59 -3.40 10.27 8.94
CA PRO A 59 -4.19 10.19 7.71
C PRO A 59 -4.11 8.82 7.03
N THR A 60 -4.94 7.88 7.45
CA THR A 60 -5.56 6.89 6.56
C THR A 60 -7.03 6.79 6.99
N ASP A 61 -7.88 7.50 6.27
CA ASP A 61 -9.32 7.72 6.50
C ASP A 61 -10.20 6.47 6.25
N LEU A 62 -9.69 5.30 6.63
CA LEU A 62 -10.36 4.01 6.47
C LEU A 62 -10.57 3.42 7.86
N GLU A 63 -11.50 4.00 8.62
CA GLU A 63 -12.02 3.33 9.82
C GLU A 63 -12.69 2.02 9.39
N ILE A 64 -12.03 0.90 9.65
CA ILE A 64 -12.54 -0.45 9.44
C ILE A 64 -13.07 -0.95 10.79
N PRO A 65 -14.40 -1.03 10.97
CA PRO A 65 -14.96 -1.48 12.24
C PRO A 65 -14.75 -2.99 12.42
N GLY A 66 -14.48 -3.40 13.66
CA GLY A 66 -14.38 -4.80 14.07
C GLY A 66 -12.93 -5.30 14.29
N PRO A 67 -12.77 -6.55 14.76
CA PRO A 67 -11.46 -7.17 14.95
C PRO A 67 -10.69 -7.30 13.63
N ILE A 68 -9.40 -6.96 13.62
CA ILE A 68 -8.56 -6.96 12.40
C ILE A 68 -8.66 -8.30 11.67
N GLU A 69 -8.44 -9.41 12.38
CA GLU A 69 -8.49 -10.78 11.83
C GLU A 69 -9.81 -11.06 11.10
N GLU A 70 -10.94 -10.75 11.74
CA GLU A 70 -12.27 -10.96 11.19
C GLU A 70 -12.51 -10.08 9.95
N THR A 71 -12.07 -8.82 9.98
CA THR A 71 -12.24 -7.90 8.85
C THR A 71 -11.38 -8.30 7.64
N VAL A 72 -10.18 -8.82 7.87
CA VAL A 72 -9.29 -9.32 6.83
C VAL A 72 -9.87 -10.60 6.22
N GLU A 73 -10.44 -11.49 7.03
CA GLU A 73 -11.12 -12.70 6.53
C GLU A 73 -12.40 -12.35 5.73
N GLU A 74 -13.24 -11.44 6.22
CA GLU A 74 -14.43 -10.98 5.49
C GLU A 74 -14.06 -10.37 4.13
N TYR A 75 -13.02 -9.54 4.10
CA TYR A 75 -12.49 -8.96 2.87
C TYR A 75 -11.97 -10.04 1.91
N THR A 76 -11.24 -11.01 2.43
CA THR A 76 -10.69 -12.11 1.64
C THR A 76 -11.80 -12.94 1.01
N ASN A 77 -12.84 -13.27 1.77
CA ASN A 77 -14.00 -14.00 1.26
C ASN A 77 -14.71 -13.23 0.14
N TRP A 78 -14.91 -11.93 0.30
CA TRP A 78 -15.46 -11.07 -0.76
C TRP A 78 -14.61 -11.09 -2.04
N HIS A 79 -13.28 -11.14 -1.91
CA HIS A 79 -12.39 -11.19 -3.07
C HIS A 79 -12.40 -12.58 -3.74
N LEU A 80 -12.57 -13.66 -2.96
CA LEU A 80 -12.70 -15.04 -3.46
C LEU A 80 -14.02 -15.25 -4.23
N GLU A 81 -15.12 -14.61 -3.83
CA GLU A 81 -16.41 -14.66 -4.52
C GLU A 81 -16.35 -14.07 -5.95
N GLN A 82 -15.36 -13.21 -6.24
CA GLN A 82 -15.21 -12.55 -7.54
C GLN A 82 -14.35 -13.32 -8.54
N VAL A 83 -13.68 -14.40 -8.11
CA VAL A 83 -12.74 -15.14 -8.95
C VAL A 83 -13.06 -16.64 -8.99
N ASN A 84 -12.96 -17.23 -10.18
CA ASN A 84 -13.29 -18.65 -10.37
C ASN A 84 -12.04 -19.55 -10.44
N THR A 85 -10.90 -19.02 -10.88
CA THR A 85 -9.68 -19.80 -11.09
C THR A 85 -8.91 -20.02 -9.79
N GLU A 86 -8.46 -21.25 -9.53
CA GLU A 86 -7.70 -21.57 -8.31
C GLU A 86 -6.40 -20.78 -8.19
N ASN A 87 -5.67 -20.54 -9.28
CA ASN A 87 -4.48 -19.70 -9.24
C ASN A 87 -4.74 -18.28 -8.67
N PHE A 88 -5.91 -17.68 -8.97
CA PHE A 88 -6.28 -16.40 -8.35
C PHE A 88 -6.61 -16.58 -6.86
N LYS A 89 -7.38 -17.62 -6.50
CA LYS A 89 -7.78 -17.89 -5.12
C LYS A 89 -6.60 -18.20 -4.22
N GLU A 90 -5.64 -18.98 -4.68
CA GLU A 90 -4.40 -19.29 -3.96
C GLU A 90 -3.61 -18.02 -3.64
N ASN A 91 -3.43 -17.14 -4.63
CA ASN A 91 -2.74 -15.87 -4.42
C ASN A 91 -3.50 -14.92 -3.48
N ILE A 92 -4.83 -14.93 -3.52
CA ILE A 92 -5.67 -14.15 -2.59
C ILE A 92 -5.53 -14.69 -1.16
N ARG A 93 -5.57 -16.02 -0.96
CA ARG A 93 -5.34 -16.66 0.35
C ARG A 93 -3.94 -16.36 0.87
N ARG A 94 -2.92 -16.41 -0.01
CA ARG A 94 -1.54 -16.07 0.36
C ARG A 94 -1.42 -14.61 0.80
N ALA A 95 -2.02 -13.68 0.08
CA ALA A 95 -2.04 -12.27 0.47
C ALA A 95 -2.68 -12.07 1.85
N ARG A 96 -3.80 -12.74 2.14
CA ARG A 96 -4.41 -12.77 3.48
C ARG A 96 -3.44 -13.30 4.53
N ASP A 97 -2.81 -14.44 4.30
CA ASP A 97 -1.90 -15.06 5.26
C ASP A 97 -0.75 -14.11 5.61
N ILE A 98 -0.15 -13.48 4.60
CA ILE A 98 0.91 -12.47 4.79
C ILE A 98 0.42 -11.30 5.65
N VAL A 99 -0.78 -10.78 5.39
CA VAL A 99 -1.38 -9.68 6.18
C VAL A 99 -1.54 -10.09 7.65
N LEU A 100 -2.10 -11.26 7.92
CA LEU A 100 -2.33 -11.76 9.27
C LEU A 100 -1.03 -12.11 10.01
N GLU A 101 -0.10 -12.79 9.33
CA GLU A 101 1.22 -13.17 9.86
C GLU A 101 2.04 -11.94 10.27
N ASN A 102 1.88 -10.82 9.55
CA ASN A 102 2.54 -9.56 9.85
C ASN A 102 1.70 -8.60 10.71
N CYS A 103 0.55 -9.07 11.23
CA CYS A 103 -0.38 -8.29 12.05
C CYS A 103 -0.81 -6.96 11.42
N LEU A 104 -0.96 -6.95 10.09
CA LEU A 104 -1.37 -5.79 9.31
C LEU A 104 -2.90 -5.68 9.24
N ASP A 105 -3.40 -4.46 9.20
CA ASP A 105 -4.79 -4.16 8.82
C ASP A 105 -4.90 -3.71 7.36
N LEU A 106 -6.12 -3.74 6.80
CA LEU A 106 -6.34 -3.38 5.39
C LEU A 106 -6.14 -1.88 5.13
N GLY A 107 -6.24 -1.02 6.14
CA GLY A 107 -5.95 0.40 6.03
C GLY A 107 -4.46 0.65 5.81
N GLN A 108 -3.60 -0.09 6.52
CA GLN A 108 -2.14 -0.03 6.37
C GLN A 108 -1.64 -0.48 4.99
N LEU A 109 -2.41 -1.30 4.27
CA LEU A 109 -2.06 -1.68 2.89
C LEU A 109 -2.07 -0.49 1.92
N HIS A 110 -2.73 0.62 2.26
CA HIS A 110 -2.67 1.85 1.48
C HIS A 110 -1.42 2.70 1.76
N ASP A 111 -0.61 2.34 2.78
CA ASP A 111 0.68 2.98 3.01
C ASP A 111 1.62 2.67 1.84
N ARG A 112 2.23 3.74 1.28
CA ARG A 112 3.22 3.66 0.21
C ARG A 112 4.41 2.74 0.54
N ASN A 113 4.70 2.51 1.81
CA ASN A 113 5.83 1.70 2.27
C ASN A 113 5.51 0.21 2.41
N ILE A 114 4.23 -0.14 2.53
CA ILE A 114 3.77 -1.54 2.65
C ILE A 114 3.19 -1.94 1.30
N GLY A 115 1.99 -1.45 0.99
CA GLY A 115 1.44 -1.49 -0.37
C GLY A 115 1.38 -2.88 -1.03
N ALA A 116 1.17 -2.85 -2.34
CA ALA A 116 1.16 -4.06 -3.15
C ALA A 116 2.57 -4.66 -3.32
N GLU A 117 3.62 -3.83 -3.24
CA GLU A 117 5.00 -4.26 -3.43
C GLU A 117 5.47 -5.22 -2.33
N PHE A 118 5.03 -5.00 -1.09
CA PHE A 118 5.30 -5.93 0.00
C PHE A 118 4.74 -7.32 -0.30
N LEU A 119 3.48 -7.41 -0.76
CA LEU A 119 2.85 -8.68 -1.12
C LEU A 119 3.57 -9.37 -2.29
N VAL A 120 4.06 -8.60 -3.26
CA VAL A 120 4.83 -9.14 -4.40
C VAL A 120 6.17 -9.73 -3.93
N LYS A 121 6.84 -9.10 -2.97
CA LYS A 121 8.09 -9.63 -2.38
C LYS A 121 7.86 -10.96 -1.65
N GLU A 122 6.68 -11.14 -1.07
CA GLU A 122 6.24 -12.36 -0.39
C GLU A 122 5.57 -13.39 -1.34
N ASP A 123 5.89 -13.31 -2.63
CA ASP A 123 5.49 -14.24 -3.71
C ASP A 123 4.00 -14.19 -4.11
N VAL A 124 3.27 -13.11 -3.81
CA VAL A 124 1.95 -12.89 -4.40
C VAL A 124 2.12 -12.38 -5.84
N LYS A 125 1.40 -12.98 -6.81
CA LYS A 125 1.42 -12.51 -8.21
C LYS A 125 1.01 -11.04 -8.29
N ILE A 126 1.79 -10.26 -9.05
CA ILE A 126 1.64 -8.80 -9.18
C ILE A 126 0.19 -8.35 -9.44
N GLY A 127 -0.53 -9.02 -10.34
CA GLY A 127 -1.92 -8.66 -10.64
C GLY A 127 -2.88 -8.86 -9.46
N VAL A 128 -2.64 -9.84 -8.59
CA VAL A 128 -3.43 -10.07 -7.38
C VAL A 128 -3.03 -9.07 -6.30
N ALA A 129 -1.73 -8.86 -6.08
CA ALA A 129 -1.23 -7.92 -5.07
C ALA A 129 -1.79 -6.50 -5.26
N TYR A 130 -1.71 -5.96 -6.48
CA TYR A 130 -2.23 -4.63 -6.77
C TYR A 130 -3.75 -4.55 -6.64
N ARG A 131 -4.46 -5.60 -7.09
CA ARG A 131 -5.93 -5.66 -6.95
C ARG A 131 -6.34 -5.71 -5.48
N PHE A 132 -5.70 -6.57 -4.70
CA PHE A 132 -5.96 -6.78 -3.28
C PHE A 132 -5.76 -5.51 -2.46
N VAL A 133 -4.80 -4.64 -2.80
CA VAL A 133 -4.67 -3.33 -2.14
C VAL A 133 -5.71 -2.32 -2.65
N SER A 134 -5.92 -2.25 -3.97
CA SER A 134 -6.84 -1.26 -4.57
C SER A 134 -8.31 -1.49 -4.23
N ASP A 135 -8.70 -2.76 -3.99
CA ASP A 135 -10.10 -3.14 -3.78
C ASP A 135 -10.57 -2.96 -2.34
N THR A 136 -9.66 -2.73 -1.38
CA THR A 136 -10.00 -2.40 0.03
C THR A 136 -11.03 -1.28 0.11
N SER A 137 -10.80 -0.18 -0.62
CA SER A 137 -11.72 0.96 -0.66
C SER A 137 -13.08 0.62 -1.29
N LYS A 138 -13.12 -0.29 -2.26
CA LYS A 138 -14.37 -0.74 -2.90
C LYS A 138 -15.18 -1.62 -1.96
N TRP A 139 -14.51 -2.57 -1.31
CA TRP A 139 -15.13 -3.45 -0.32
C TRP A 139 -15.70 -2.66 0.86
N LEU A 140 -14.95 -1.69 1.42
CA LEU A 140 -15.43 -0.86 2.53
C LEU A 140 -16.72 -0.10 2.18
N LYS A 141 -16.82 0.43 0.95
CA LYS A 141 -18.05 1.08 0.47
C LYS A 141 -19.22 0.09 0.40
N GLN A 142 -18.97 -1.15 -0.04
CA GLN A 142 -20.02 -2.18 -0.09
C GLN A 142 -20.43 -2.65 1.31
N ARG A 143 -19.47 -2.85 2.22
CA ARG A 143 -19.71 -3.23 3.61
C ARG A 143 -20.56 -2.19 4.34
N LYS A 144 -20.23 -0.90 4.22
CA LYS A 144 -21.03 0.22 4.77
C LYS A 144 -22.47 0.23 4.23
N ARG A 145 -22.66 -0.02 2.93
CA ARG A 145 -24.01 -0.13 2.33
C ARG A 145 -24.80 -1.32 2.88
N LYS A 146 -24.18 -2.49 2.99
CA LYS A 146 -24.82 -3.69 3.57
C LYS A 146 -25.29 -3.45 5.01
N MET A 147 -24.46 -2.82 5.83
CA MET A 147 -24.81 -2.47 7.21
C MET A 147 -25.99 -1.47 7.29
N ALA A 148 -26.00 -0.45 6.42
CA ALA A 148 -27.09 0.52 6.37
C ALA A 148 -28.43 -0.10 5.94
N VAL A 149 -28.41 -1.02 4.97
CA VAL A 149 -29.63 -1.73 4.53
C VAL A 149 -30.16 -2.64 5.63
N ASN A 150 -29.29 -3.37 6.34
CA ASN A 150 -29.70 -4.27 7.42
C ASN A 150 -30.34 -3.53 8.60
N ASN A 151 -29.85 -2.33 8.92
CA ASN A 151 -30.39 -1.51 10.01
C ASN A 151 -31.75 -0.87 9.70
N ASN A 152 -32.17 -0.83 8.43
CA ASN A 152 -33.47 -0.28 8.00
C ASN A 152 -34.53 -1.38 7.78
N ALA A 153 -34.21 -2.64 8.08
CA ALA A 153 -35.09 -3.80 7.93
C ALA A 153 -35.65 -4.31 9.27
N VAL A 154 -35.57 -3.50 10.33
CA VAL A 154 -36.07 -3.79 11.69
C VAL A 154 -37.18 -2.81 12.05
#